data_AF-A0AAX6G5N9-F1
#
_entry.id   AF-A0AAX6G5N9-F1
#
_cell.length_a   1.000
_cell.length_b   1.000
_cell.length_c   1.000
_cell.angle_alpha   90.00
_cell.angle_beta   90.00
_cell.angle_gamma   90.00
#
_symmetry.space_group_name_H-M   'P 1'
#
loop_
_entity.id
_entity.type
_entity.pdbx_description
1 polymer ?
#
loop_
_entity_poly.entity_id
_entity_poly.type
_entity_poly.pdbx_seq_one_letter_code
_entity_poly.pdbx_strand_id
1 'polypeptide(L)'
;MPNLNWGRDATEPKTGIKFPTSLDSWLVRDNPYLTTEVLVGIGSRSMRIIKIKTLKVYAFGLYVHPDSVCEKLGPKYASVPVSELKNRSEFYEDLLREDIHMSVRLVVNINGLKINTVRDAFEKSIRNRLEKMNPSTDYNCLQAFGSYFKQDIPLPVGTTINFRQTADGELITEIGGKLIGAVHSKDLCRAFFDMYIGDVPVSVQAKEEIAQNVAGLIRRC
;
A
#
# COMPACT_ATOMS: atom_id res chain seq x y z
N MET A 1 -23.27 -1.14 12.58
CA MET A 1 -22.04 -0.44 12.95
C MET A 1 -20.94 -1.45 13.24
N PRO A 2 -19.72 -1.29 12.70
CA PRO A 2 -18.51 -1.72 13.37
C PRO A 2 -17.81 -0.49 13.96
N ASN A 3 -17.54 -0.56 15.26
CA ASN A 3 -16.81 0.44 16.04
C ASN A 3 -15.39 0.59 15.51
N LEU A 4 -15.04 1.73 14.91
CA LEU A 4 -13.64 2.16 14.82
C LEU A 4 -13.19 2.59 16.22
N ASN A 5 -12.69 1.63 16.99
CA ASN A 5 -11.99 1.89 18.25
C ASN A 5 -10.62 2.52 17.90
N TRP A 6 -10.53 3.84 17.97
CA TRP A 6 -9.36 4.67 17.62
C TRP A 6 -8.13 4.50 18.55
N GLY A 7 -8.00 3.37 19.24
CA GLY A 7 -6.93 3.12 20.21
C GLY A 7 -6.50 1.65 20.35
N ARG A 8 -6.91 0.77 19.44
CA ARG A 8 -6.46 -0.63 19.44
C ARG A 8 -5.91 -0.99 18.07
N ASP A 9 -4.69 -1.50 18.03
CA ASP A 9 -4.13 -2.07 16.81
C ASP A 9 -5.05 -3.15 16.23
N ALA A 10 -5.21 -3.14 14.91
CA ALA A 10 -5.86 -4.21 14.18
C ALA A 10 -4.86 -5.34 13.92
N THR A 11 -5.31 -6.59 13.98
CA THR A 11 -4.42 -7.77 13.89
C THR A 11 -4.70 -8.56 12.62
N GLU A 12 -3.67 -8.83 11.82
CA GLU A 12 -3.78 -9.70 10.66
C GLU A 12 -3.95 -11.15 11.12
N PRO A 13 -5.05 -11.82 10.78
CA PRO A 13 -5.44 -13.07 11.43
C PRO A 13 -4.54 -14.27 11.12
N LYS A 14 -3.86 -14.27 9.96
CA LYS A 14 -3.02 -15.42 9.54
C LYS A 14 -1.65 -15.38 10.20
N THR A 15 -1.12 -14.20 10.49
CA THR A 15 0.25 -13.97 10.97
C THR A 15 0.28 -13.52 12.43
N GLY A 16 -0.81 -12.96 12.96
CA GLY A 16 -0.86 -12.37 14.29
C GLY A 16 -0.18 -10.99 14.38
N ILE A 17 0.27 -10.44 13.25
CA ILE A 17 0.94 -9.14 13.19
C ILE A 17 -0.08 -8.02 13.42
N LYS A 18 0.30 -7.05 14.24
CA LYS A 18 -0.51 -5.89 14.58
C LYS A 18 -0.16 -4.69 13.71
N PHE A 19 -1.18 -3.93 13.35
CA PHE A 19 -1.10 -2.68 12.60
C PHE A 19 -1.84 -1.59 13.38
N PRO A 20 -1.25 -0.41 13.58
CA PRO A 20 -1.97 0.70 14.19
C PRO A 20 -3.15 1.09 13.31
N THR A 21 -4.21 1.62 13.91
CA THR A 21 -5.40 2.08 13.17
C THR A 21 -5.17 3.39 12.43
N SER A 22 -4.12 4.12 12.78
CA SER A 22 -3.71 5.35 12.13
C SER A 22 -2.20 5.49 12.08
N LEU A 23 -1.70 6.19 11.06
CA LEU A 23 -0.31 6.62 10.94
C LEU A 23 -0.25 8.13 10.93
N ASP A 24 0.53 8.70 11.85
CA ASP A 24 0.88 10.10 11.77
C ASP A 24 2.08 10.26 10.84
N SER A 25 1.94 11.07 9.79
CA SER A 25 3.05 11.41 8.91
C SER A 25 3.81 12.62 9.46
N TRP A 26 4.99 12.36 10.04
CA TRP A 26 5.93 13.42 10.47
C TRP A 26 6.75 13.97 9.30
N LEU A 27 6.49 13.51 8.07
CA LEU A 27 7.35 13.74 6.92
C LEU A 27 7.14 15.07 6.21
N VAL A 28 6.10 15.83 6.52
CA VAL A 28 6.01 17.18 5.98
C VAL A 28 6.85 18.11 6.85
N ARG A 29 8.17 18.11 6.59
CA ARG A 29 9.13 18.98 7.27
C ARG A 29 8.75 20.48 7.22
N ASP A 30 7.88 20.86 6.29
CA ASP A 30 7.42 22.24 6.07
C ASP A 30 5.91 22.44 6.24
N ASN A 31 5.16 21.47 6.78
CA ASN A 31 3.73 21.65 7.05
C ASN A 31 3.34 21.10 8.43
N PRO A 32 2.96 21.97 9.40
CA PRO A 32 2.60 21.55 10.75
C PRO A 32 1.26 20.78 10.83
N TYR A 33 0.56 20.58 9.71
CA TYR A 33 -0.60 19.70 9.67
C TYR A 33 -0.14 18.25 9.68
N LEU A 34 -0.26 17.62 10.85
CA LEU A 34 -0.28 16.16 10.99
C LEU A 34 -1.29 15.59 9.99
N THR A 35 -0.81 14.97 8.91
CA THR A 35 -1.67 14.15 8.05
C THR A 35 -1.78 12.79 8.70
N THR A 36 -2.94 12.51 9.27
CA THR A 36 -3.24 11.21 9.89
C THR A 36 -3.88 10.34 8.82
N GLU A 37 -3.14 9.34 8.35
CA GLU A 37 -3.70 8.30 7.47
C GLU A 37 -4.40 7.24 8.32
N VAL A 38 -5.53 6.74 7.87
CA VAL A 38 -6.31 5.72 8.59
C VAL A 38 -6.18 4.36 7.90
N LEU A 39 -6.10 3.30 8.69
CA LEU A 39 -6.03 1.92 8.21
C LEU A 39 -7.34 1.54 7.53
N VAL A 40 -7.29 1.12 6.26
CA VAL A 40 -8.46 0.70 5.48
C VAL A 40 -8.45 -0.77 5.11
N GLY A 41 -7.36 -1.50 5.32
CA GLY A 41 -7.40 -2.95 5.25
C GLY A 41 -6.07 -3.62 5.53
N ILE A 42 -6.14 -4.91 5.84
CA ILE A 42 -4.97 -5.70 6.26
C ILE A 42 -4.93 -6.99 5.45
N GLY A 43 -3.74 -7.41 5.04
CA GLY A 43 -3.54 -8.69 4.40
C GLY A 43 -2.18 -9.29 4.70
N SER A 44 -1.93 -10.46 4.13
CA SER A 44 -0.64 -11.12 4.21
C SER A 44 -0.27 -11.81 2.92
N ARG A 45 1.04 -11.86 2.64
CA ARG A 45 1.60 -12.63 1.53
C ARG A 45 2.17 -13.92 2.07
N SER A 46 1.73 -15.03 1.51
CA SER A 46 2.26 -16.36 1.82
C SER A 46 2.77 -17.05 0.56
N MET A 47 3.85 -17.81 0.67
CA MET A 47 4.45 -18.58 -0.42
C MET A 47 4.35 -20.08 -0.11
N ARG A 48 3.79 -20.85 -1.04
CA ARG A 48 3.76 -22.32 -0.93
C ARG A 48 5.12 -22.88 -1.34
N ILE A 49 5.76 -23.64 -0.47
CA ILE A 49 7.07 -24.26 -0.74
C ILE A 49 6.88 -25.67 -1.28
N ILE A 50 6.03 -26.46 -0.62
CA ILE A 50 5.66 -27.82 -0.99
C ILE A 50 4.16 -28.01 -0.73
N LYS A 51 3.57 -29.15 -1.15
CA LYS A 51 2.12 -29.38 -1.06
C LYS A 51 1.52 -29.09 0.34
N ILE A 52 2.27 -29.35 1.41
CA ILE A 52 1.83 -29.22 2.81
C ILE A 52 2.37 -27.98 3.55
N LYS A 53 3.37 -27.28 3.01
CA LYS A 53 4.07 -26.20 3.73
C LYS A 53 3.90 -24.87 3.01
N THR A 54 3.34 -23.92 3.74
CA THR A 54 3.16 -22.53 3.33
C THR A 54 3.93 -21.64 4.29
N LEU A 55 4.77 -20.76 3.74
CA LEU A 55 5.57 -19.81 4.50
C LEU A 55 4.91 -18.44 4.45
N LYS A 56 4.70 -17.83 5.62
CA LYS A 56 4.15 -16.48 5.75
C LYS A 56 5.31 -15.50 5.50
N VAL A 57 5.28 -14.79 4.39
CA VAL A 57 6.40 -13.93 3.96
C VAL A 57 6.36 -12.59 4.69
N TYR A 58 5.20 -11.92 4.64
CA TYR A 58 4.95 -10.66 5.34
C TYR A 58 3.45 -10.46 5.57
N ALA A 59 3.10 -9.57 6.50
CA ALA A 59 1.78 -8.96 6.57
C ALA A 59 1.86 -7.50 6.10
N PHE A 60 0.74 -6.93 5.68
CA PHE A 60 0.64 -5.53 5.28
C PHE A 60 -0.63 -4.88 5.78
N GLY A 61 -0.56 -3.58 6.04
CA GLY A 61 -1.71 -2.69 6.23
C GLY A 61 -1.67 -1.58 5.19
N LEU A 62 -2.82 -1.29 4.57
CA LEU A 62 -2.99 -0.16 3.66
C LEU A 62 -3.73 0.97 4.38
N TYR A 63 -3.19 2.18 4.26
CA TYR A 63 -3.68 3.39 4.88
C TYR A 63 -3.97 4.44 3.81
N VAL A 64 -4.96 5.29 4.07
CA VAL A 64 -5.33 6.41 3.19
C VAL A 64 -5.56 7.66 4.00
N HIS A 65 -5.31 8.82 3.40
CA HIS A 65 -5.71 10.10 3.98
C HIS A 65 -7.20 10.39 3.69
N PRO A 66 -8.07 10.48 4.71
CA PRO A 66 -9.51 10.64 4.50
C PRO A 66 -9.88 11.88 3.67
N ASP A 67 -9.24 13.02 3.91
CA ASP A 67 -9.59 14.25 3.19
C ASP A 67 -9.19 14.19 1.72
N SER A 68 -8.07 13.52 1.40
CA SER A 68 -7.65 13.33 0.01
C SER A 68 -8.61 12.40 -0.73
N VAL A 69 -9.10 11.36 -0.06
CA VAL A 69 -10.15 10.49 -0.59
C VAL A 69 -11.43 11.29 -0.83
N CYS A 70 -11.85 12.13 0.13
CA CYS A 70 -13.05 12.95 -0.02
C CYS A 70 -12.93 13.97 -1.16
N GLU A 71 -11.81 14.68 -1.24
CA GLU A 71 -11.58 15.68 -2.27
C GLU A 71 -11.59 15.07 -3.67
N LYS A 72 -10.90 13.93 -3.86
CA LYS A 72 -10.72 13.33 -5.20
C LYS A 72 -11.88 12.42 -5.62
N LEU A 73 -12.43 11.63 -4.70
CA LEU A 73 -13.42 10.60 -5.02
C LEU A 73 -14.83 10.93 -4.53
N GLY A 74 -14.96 11.83 -3.55
CA GLY A 74 -16.25 12.28 -3.02
C GLY A 74 -17.21 12.78 -4.11
N PRO A 75 -16.82 13.72 -5.00
CA PRO A 75 -17.72 14.25 -6.02
C PRO A 75 -18.37 13.19 -6.91
N LYS A 76 -17.65 12.10 -7.19
CA LYS A 76 -18.11 11.01 -8.08
C LYS A 76 -18.86 9.92 -7.35
N TYR A 77 -18.47 9.61 -6.11
CA TYR A 77 -18.88 8.38 -5.43
C TYR A 77 -19.60 8.60 -4.11
N ALA A 78 -19.60 9.81 -3.54
CA ALA A 78 -20.22 10.12 -2.25
C ALA A 78 -21.73 9.91 -2.23
N SER A 79 -22.42 9.76 -3.36
CA SER A 79 -23.86 9.43 -3.45
C SER A 79 -24.13 7.93 -3.69
N VAL A 80 -23.12 7.14 -4.06
CA VAL A 80 -23.26 5.73 -4.46
C VAL A 80 -23.23 4.79 -3.25
N PRO A 81 -24.12 3.79 -3.13
CA PRO A 81 -24.10 2.83 -2.02
C PRO A 81 -22.77 2.06 -1.93
N VAL A 82 -22.27 1.88 -0.71
CA VAL A 82 -20.99 1.16 -0.46
C VAL A 82 -20.99 -0.24 -1.05
N SER A 83 -22.12 -0.94 -0.96
CA SER A 83 -22.30 -2.30 -1.50
C SER A 83 -22.15 -2.36 -3.02
N GLU A 84 -22.39 -1.26 -3.73
CA GLU A 84 -22.19 -1.16 -5.17
C GLU A 84 -20.75 -0.75 -5.51
N LEU A 85 -20.20 0.24 -4.81
CA LEU A 85 -18.86 0.79 -5.11
C LEU A 85 -17.78 -0.26 -5.11
N LYS A 86 -17.78 -1.16 -4.11
CA LYS A 86 -16.76 -2.21 -3.99
C LYS A 86 -16.70 -3.19 -5.17
N ASN A 87 -17.75 -3.24 -5.99
CA ASN A 87 -17.84 -4.12 -7.16
C ASN A 87 -17.58 -3.40 -8.49
N ARG A 88 -17.34 -2.08 -8.47
CA ARG A 88 -17.09 -1.28 -9.69
C ARG A 88 -15.59 -1.24 -9.97
N SER A 89 -15.14 -1.74 -11.13
CA SER A 89 -13.72 -1.68 -11.53
C SER A 89 -13.21 -0.24 -11.58
N GLU A 90 -14.03 0.67 -12.12
CA GLU A 90 -13.74 2.10 -12.23
C GLU A 90 -13.39 2.75 -10.88
N PHE A 91 -14.00 2.29 -9.79
CA PHE A 91 -13.70 2.79 -8.45
C PHE A 91 -12.25 2.48 -8.04
N TYR A 92 -11.76 1.27 -8.35
CA TYR A 92 -10.37 0.91 -8.09
C TYR A 92 -9.41 1.64 -9.03
N GLU A 93 -9.80 1.83 -10.29
CA GLU A 93 -9.01 2.55 -11.28
C GLU A 93 -8.82 4.02 -10.88
N ASP A 94 -9.88 4.68 -10.43
CA ASP A 94 -9.80 6.06 -9.95
C ASP A 94 -9.01 6.15 -8.63
N LEU A 95 -9.22 5.23 -7.69
CA LEU A 95 -8.43 5.18 -6.45
C LEU A 95 -6.91 5.02 -6.72
N LEU A 96 -6.55 4.34 -7.81
CA LEU A 96 -5.16 4.17 -8.26
C LEU A 96 -4.61 5.34 -9.07
N ARG A 97 -5.48 6.10 -9.74
CA ARG A 97 -5.11 7.17 -10.68
C ARG A 97 -5.06 8.55 -10.02
N GLU A 98 -5.99 8.80 -9.10
CA GLU A 98 -6.10 10.09 -8.43
C GLU A 98 -4.94 10.33 -7.46
N ASP A 99 -4.64 11.60 -7.24
CA ASP A 99 -3.57 12.06 -6.36
C ASP A 99 -3.99 11.96 -4.88
N ILE A 100 -4.10 10.72 -4.40
CA ILE A 100 -4.51 10.38 -3.04
C ILE A 100 -3.29 9.96 -2.23
N HIS A 101 -3.13 10.57 -1.06
CA HIS A 101 -2.13 10.13 -0.09
C HIS A 101 -2.49 8.74 0.42
N MET A 102 -1.62 7.78 0.11
CA MET A 102 -1.77 6.38 0.48
C MET A 102 -0.46 5.82 0.98
N SER A 103 -0.55 4.89 1.92
CA SER A 103 0.61 4.22 2.48
C SER A 103 0.36 2.73 2.61
N VAL A 104 1.38 1.93 2.29
CA VAL A 104 1.44 0.52 2.64
C VAL A 104 2.57 0.30 3.63
N ARG A 105 2.23 -0.21 4.81
CA ARG A 105 3.19 -0.70 5.80
C ARG A 105 3.29 -2.21 5.69
N LEU A 106 4.47 -2.72 5.35
CA LEU A 106 4.81 -4.14 5.40
C LEU A 106 5.50 -4.47 6.72
N VAL A 107 5.26 -5.67 7.22
CA VAL A 107 5.98 -6.24 8.37
C VAL A 107 6.50 -7.61 7.99
N VAL A 108 7.83 -7.75 8.01
CA VAL A 108 8.54 -8.98 7.61
C VAL A 108 8.20 -10.11 8.58
N ASN A 109 7.86 -11.29 8.05
CA ASN A 109 7.47 -12.46 8.84
C ASN A 109 8.27 -13.73 8.51
N ILE A 110 9.39 -13.57 7.78
CA ILE A 110 10.25 -14.66 7.35
C ILE A 110 11.71 -14.36 7.74
N ASN A 111 12.41 -15.38 8.21
CA ASN A 111 13.83 -15.28 8.56
C ASN A 111 14.71 -15.19 7.32
N GLY A 112 15.83 -14.48 7.45
CA GLY A 112 16.87 -14.41 6.41
C GLY A 112 16.47 -13.59 5.18
N LEU A 113 15.38 -12.81 5.24
CA LEU A 113 15.04 -11.88 4.18
C LEU A 113 16.08 -10.77 4.10
N LYS A 114 16.42 -10.40 2.88
CA LYS A 114 17.34 -9.31 2.57
C LYS A 114 16.66 -8.33 1.62
N ILE A 115 17.05 -7.06 1.69
CA ILE A 115 16.43 -6.03 0.88
C ILE A 115 16.58 -6.26 -0.62
N ASN A 116 17.68 -6.89 -1.07
CA ASN A 116 17.85 -7.25 -2.48
C ASN A 116 16.78 -8.24 -2.96
N THR A 117 16.43 -9.24 -2.15
CA THR A 117 15.34 -10.18 -2.48
C THR A 117 13.99 -9.48 -2.57
N VAL A 118 13.77 -8.50 -1.69
CA VAL A 118 12.58 -7.65 -1.70
C VAL A 118 12.56 -6.80 -2.97
N ARG A 119 13.66 -6.10 -3.28
CA ARG A 119 13.84 -5.34 -4.52
C ARG A 119 13.51 -6.18 -5.73
N ASP A 120 14.14 -7.35 -5.89
CA ASP A 120 13.96 -8.19 -7.08
C ASP A 120 12.50 -8.64 -7.26
N ALA A 121 11.82 -8.98 -6.15
CA ALA A 121 10.41 -9.35 -6.17
C ALA A 121 9.50 -8.16 -6.54
N PHE A 122 9.78 -6.98 -5.98
CA PHE A 122 9.06 -5.74 -6.32
C PHE A 122 9.32 -5.33 -7.75
N GLU A 123 10.57 -5.30 -8.21
CA GLU A 123 10.95 -4.94 -9.57
C GLU A 123 10.23 -5.82 -10.59
N LYS A 124 10.22 -7.14 -10.37
CA LYS A 124 9.49 -8.06 -11.25
C LYS A 124 7.98 -7.79 -11.25
N SER A 125 7.38 -7.58 -10.07
CA SER A 125 5.94 -7.33 -9.95
C SER A 125 5.54 -5.98 -10.56
N ILE A 126 6.32 -4.94 -10.33
CA ILE A 126 6.10 -3.58 -10.82
C ILE A 126 6.32 -3.51 -12.34
N ARG A 127 7.38 -4.15 -12.85
CA ARG A 127 7.67 -4.20 -14.30
C ARG A 127 6.48 -4.68 -15.11
N ASN A 128 5.90 -5.83 -14.74
CA ASN A 128 4.73 -6.38 -15.44
C ASN A 128 3.52 -5.43 -15.42
N ARG A 129 3.36 -4.63 -14.36
CA ARG A 129 2.27 -3.65 -14.25
C ARG A 129 2.54 -2.41 -15.08
N LEU A 130 3.77 -1.90 -15.06
CA LEU A 130 4.21 -0.80 -15.93
C LEU A 130 3.99 -1.16 -17.41
N GLU A 131 4.41 -2.36 -17.83
CA GLU A 131 4.18 -2.88 -19.18
C GLU A 131 2.71 -2.90 -19.57
N LYS A 132 1.85 -3.38 -18.67
CA LYS A 132 0.41 -3.45 -18.91
C LYS A 132 -0.23 -2.06 -19.04
N MET A 133 0.21 -1.10 -18.22
CA MET A 133 -0.34 0.27 -18.22
C MET A 133 0.17 1.10 -19.39
N ASN A 134 1.44 0.94 -19.74
CA ASN A 134 2.10 1.64 -20.83
C ASN A 134 3.09 0.69 -21.53
N PRO A 135 2.72 0.09 -22.67
CA PRO A 135 3.60 -0.80 -23.43
C PRO A 135 4.90 -0.15 -23.93
N SER A 136 4.99 1.18 -23.97
CA SER A 136 6.20 1.93 -24.35
C SER A 136 6.99 2.47 -23.15
N THR A 137 6.72 1.99 -21.93
CA THR A 137 7.46 2.40 -20.73
C THR A 137 8.97 2.16 -20.86
N ASP A 138 9.77 3.13 -20.40
CA ASP A 138 11.24 3.08 -20.43
C ASP A 138 11.85 2.46 -19.14
N TYR A 139 11.00 2.15 -18.15
CA TYR A 139 11.37 1.65 -16.83
C TYR A 139 12.34 2.54 -16.03
N ASN A 140 12.51 3.81 -16.37
CA ASN A 140 13.44 4.70 -15.68
C ASN A 140 13.06 4.86 -14.20
N CYS A 141 11.77 4.97 -13.89
CA CYS A 141 11.28 5.03 -12.52
C CYS A 141 11.59 3.74 -11.72
N LEU A 142 11.54 2.58 -12.37
CA LEU A 142 11.87 1.29 -11.77
C LEU A 142 13.36 1.16 -11.48
N GLN A 143 14.20 1.60 -12.42
CA GLN A 143 15.66 1.66 -12.23
C GLN A 143 16.04 2.61 -11.09
N ALA A 144 15.42 3.80 -11.04
CA ALA A 144 15.61 4.76 -9.95
C ALA A 144 15.23 4.15 -8.60
N PHE A 145 14.07 3.49 -8.52
CA PHE A 145 13.61 2.78 -7.33
C PHE A 145 14.62 1.71 -6.88
N GLY A 146 15.02 0.82 -7.80
CA GLY A 146 16.01 -0.24 -7.54
C GLY A 146 17.35 0.28 -7.02
N SER A 147 17.75 1.48 -7.47
CA SER A 147 19.03 2.10 -7.13
C SER A 147 19.18 2.48 -5.65
N TYR A 148 18.07 2.61 -4.90
CA TYR A 148 18.12 2.89 -3.46
C TYR A 148 18.46 1.65 -2.60
N PHE A 149 18.39 0.45 -3.16
CA PHE A 149 18.59 -0.82 -2.45
C PHE A 149 19.96 -1.46 -2.75
N LYS A 150 21.00 -0.65 -2.99
CA LYS A 150 22.35 -1.15 -3.37
C LYS A 150 23.10 -1.90 -2.27
N GLN A 151 22.80 -1.60 -1.01
CA GLN A 151 23.40 -2.29 0.13
C GLN A 151 22.55 -3.49 0.52
N ASP A 152 23.18 -4.61 0.84
CA ASP A 152 22.48 -5.81 1.31
C ASP A 152 22.05 -5.63 2.78
N ILE A 153 20.93 -4.93 2.98
CA ILE A 153 20.35 -4.67 4.30
C ILE A 153 19.61 -5.94 4.76
N PRO A 154 19.99 -6.55 5.90
CA PRO A 154 19.22 -7.63 6.51
C PRO A 154 17.86 -7.10 6.95
N LEU A 155 16.82 -7.89 6.74
CA LEU A 155 15.46 -7.59 7.17
C LEU A 155 15.00 -8.65 8.19
N PRO A 156 15.36 -8.51 9.48
CA PRO A 156 14.86 -9.39 10.53
C PRO A 156 13.33 -9.44 10.58
N VAL A 157 12.79 -10.54 11.11
CA VAL A 157 11.34 -10.64 11.40
C VAL A 157 10.90 -9.48 12.28
N GLY A 158 9.76 -8.88 11.94
CA GLY A 158 9.24 -7.69 12.61
C GLY A 158 9.71 -6.36 12.00
N THR A 159 10.68 -6.37 11.08
CA THR A 159 11.11 -5.14 10.38
C THR A 159 9.94 -4.55 9.61
N THR A 160 9.70 -3.25 9.81
CA THR A 160 8.69 -2.48 9.07
C THR A 160 9.30 -1.89 7.80
N ILE A 161 8.55 -1.96 6.70
CA ILE A 161 8.87 -1.27 5.44
C ILE A 161 7.66 -0.44 5.06
N ASN A 162 7.79 0.88 5.02
CA ASN A 162 6.70 1.77 4.62
C ASN A 162 6.96 2.26 3.19
N PHE A 163 5.94 2.14 2.35
CA PHE A 163 5.87 2.79 1.04
C PHE A 163 4.75 3.81 1.10
N ARG A 164 5.04 5.07 0.79
CA ARG A 164 4.06 6.16 0.86
C ARG A 164 4.02 6.90 -0.46
N GLN A 165 2.83 7.06 -1.02
CA GLN A 165 2.57 7.93 -2.14
C GLN A 165 2.15 9.31 -1.61
N THR A 166 2.81 10.34 -2.12
CA THR A 166 2.41 11.73 -1.93
C THR A 166 1.45 12.18 -3.03
N ALA A 167 0.67 13.24 -2.79
CA ALA A 167 -0.24 13.79 -3.80
C ALA A 167 0.48 14.36 -5.03
N ASP A 168 1.74 14.76 -4.93
CA ASP A 168 2.55 15.17 -6.07
C ASP A 168 3.14 13.99 -6.87
N GLY A 169 2.94 12.74 -6.42
CA GLY A 169 3.31 11.54 -7.16
C GLY A 169 4.71 11.00 -6.84
N GLU A 170 5.24 11.26 -5.64
CA GLU A 170 6.44 10.60 -5.13
C GLU A 170 6.12 9.31 -4.38
N LEU A 171 6.88 8.25 -4.68
CA LEU A 171 6.89 7.02 -3.89
C LEU A 171 8.07 7.06 -2.91
N ILE A 172 7.79 7.34 -1.64
CA ILE A 172 8.75 7.38 -0.54
C ILE A 172 8.88 5.99 0.08
N THR A 173 10.11 5.52 0.28
CA THR A 173 10.42 4.25 0.95
C THR A 173 11.13 4.46 2.27
N GLU A 174 10.65 3.82 3.33
CA GLU A 174 11.30 3.73 4.64
C GLU A 174 11.47 2.28 5.08
N ILE A 175 12.58 1.98 5.74
CA ILE A 175 12.84 0.68 6.37
C ILE A 175 13.24 0.91 7.82
N GLY A 176 12.54 0.28 8.75
CA GLY A 176 12.82 0.40 10.19
C GLY A 176 12.78 1.86 10.67
N GLY A 177 11.93 2.69 10.08
CA GLY A 177 11.83 4.12 10.38
C GLY A 177 12.91 5.02 9.74
N LYS A 178 13.84 4.46 8.95
CA LYS A 178 14.84 5.23 8.21
C LYS A 178 14.41 5.46 6.77
N LEU A 179 14.47 6.71 6.30
CA LEU A 179 14.28 7.06 4.89
C LEU A 179 15.36 6.39 4.01
N ILE A 180 14.93 5.68 2.98
CA ILE A 180 15.78 4.97 2.03
C ILE A 180 15.87 5.72 0.70
N GLY A 181 14.75 6.25 0.22
CA GLY A 181 14.68 7.01 -1.02
C GLY A 181 13.27 7.49 -1.35
N ALA A 182 13.18 8.36 -2.34
CA ALA A 182 11.92 8.86 -2.89
C ALA A 182 12.06 8.91 -4.42
N VAL A 183 11.07 8.38 -5.15
CA VAL A 183 11.03 8.42 -6.61
C VAL A 183 9.81 9.19 -7.05
N HIS A 184 10.01 10.31 -7.74
CA HIS A 184 8.92 11.07 -8.35
C HIS A 184 8.45 10.39 -9.65
N SER A 185 7.35 9.64 -9.58
CA SER A 185 6.74 8.96 -10.71
C SER A 185 5.34 8.45 -10.36
N LYS A 186 4.32 9.05 -10.98
CA LYS A 186 2.92 8.59 -10.84
C LYS A 186 2.73 7.16 -11.36
N ASP A 187 3.40 6.79 -12.44
CA ASP A 187 3.36 5.42 -12.99
C ASP A 187 3.92 4.40 -11.99
N LEU A 188 5.02 4.74 -11.29
CA LEU A 188 5.57 3.86 -10.26
C LEU A 188 4.62 3.73 -9.06
N CYS A 189 4.05 4.85 -8.59
CA CYS A 189 3.06 4.84 -7.52
C CYS A 189 1.87 3.94 -7.90
N ARG A 190 1.28 4.18 -9.08
CA ARG A 190 0.16 3.40 -9.60
C ARG A 190 0.51 1.92 -9.70
N ALA A 191 1.66 1.57 -10.30
CA ALA A 191 2.13 0.18 -10.41
C ALA A 191 2.30 -0.49 -9.04
N PHE A 192 2.81 0.24 -8.05
CA PHE A 192 3.02 -0.27 -6.70
C PHE A 192 1.69 -0.54 -6.00
N PHE A 193 0.78 0.43 -5.95
CA PHE A 193 -0.51 0.27 -5.27
C PHE A 193 -1.45 -0.71 -6.00
N ASP A 194 -1.31 -0.85 -7.32
CA ASP A 194 -1.99 -1.86 -8.13
C ASP A 194 -1.64 -3.30 -7.69
N MET A 195 -0.51 -3.51 -6.98
CA MET A 195 -0.22 -4.79 -6.31
C MET A 195 -1.22 -5.15 -5.20
N TYR A 196 -1.88 -4.19 -4.58
CA TYR A 196 -2.74 -4.39 -3.42
C TYR A 196 -4.22 -4.27 -3.77
N ILE A 197 -4.56 -3.31 -4.64
CA ILE A 197 -5.96 -3.00 -4.98
C ILE A 197 -6.29 -3.18 -6.47
N GLY A 198 -5.30 -3.57 -7.28
CA GLY A 198 -5.47 -3.83 -8.71
C GLY A 198 -6.11 -5.18 -9.06
N ASP A 199 -6.02 -5.58 -10.32
CA ASP A 199 -6.67 -6.78 -10.86
C ASP A 199 -6.15 -8.09 -10.25
N VAL A 200 -4.84 -8.17 -10.02
CA VAL A 200 -4.16 -9.34 -9.45
C VAL A 200 -3.57 -8.95 -8.10
N PRO A 201 -4.39 -8.73 -7.05
CA PRO A 201 -3.91 -8.22 -5.78
C PRO A 201 -3.14 -9.30 -5.00
N VAL A 202 -2.26 -8.87 -4.09
CA VAL A 202 -1.58 -9.75 -3.13
C VAL A 202 -2.58 -10.56 -2.30
N SER A 203 -3.73 -9.96 -1.96
CA SER A 203 -4.83 -10.60 -1.23
C SER A 203 -6.17 -10.06 -1.70
N VAL A 204 -7.00 -10.91 -2.32
CA VAL A 204 -8.36 -10.55 -2.78
C VAL A 204 -9.23 -10.10 -1.61
N GLN A 205 -9.16 -10.81 -0.49
CA GLN A 205 -9.89 -10.46 0.72
C GLN A 205 -9.49 -9.06 1.24
N ALA A 206 -8.20 -8.74 1.23
CA ALA A 206 -7.74 -7.41 1.67
C ALA A 206 -8.20 -6.32 0.69
N LYS A 207 -8.16 -6.59 -0.63
CA LYS A 207 -8.69 -5.67 -1.65
C LYS A 207 -10.16 -5.33 -1.39
N GLU A 208 -10.99 -6.33 -1.11
CA GLU A 208 -12.41 -6.14 -0.81
C GLU A 208 -12.64 -5.33 0.48
N GLU A 209 -11.87 -5.63 1.53
CA GLU A 209 -11.90 -4.87 2.79
C GLU A 209 -11.50 -3.41 2.57
N ILE A 210 -10.40 -3.17 1.84
CA ILE A 210 -9.93 -1.83 1.47
C ILE A 210 -11.04 -1.07 0.73
N ALA A 211 -11.64 -1.67 -0.29
CA ALA A 211 -12.69 -1.03 -1.06
C ALA A 211 -13.91 -0.68 -0.21
N GLN A 212 -14.35 -1.61 0.64
CA GLN A 212 -15.48 -1.40 1.55
C GLN A 212 -15.21 -0.25 2.53
N ASN A 213 -14.00 -0.19 3.10
CA ASN A 213 -13.65 0.83 4.09
C ASN A 213 -13.43 2.20 3.45
N VAL A 214 -12.75 2.28 2.31
CA VAL A 214 -12.59 3.54 1.54
C VAL A 214 -13.95 4.07 1.08
N ALA A 215 -14.82 3.23 0.53
CA ALA A 215 -16.18 3.64 0.18
C ALA A 215 -16.99 4.09 1.42
N GLY A 216 -16.75 3.50 2.59
CA GLY A 216 -17.32 3.94 3.85
C GLY A 216 -16.83 5.32 4.31
N LEU A 217 -15.57 5.67 4.01
CA LEU A 217 -15.03 7.02 4.23
C LEU A 217 -15.67 8.02 3.26
N ILE A 218 -15.78 7.65 1.98
CA ILE A 218 -16.35 8.50 0.92
C ILE A 218 -17.79 8.94 1.22
N ARG A 219 -18.57 8.12 1.93
CA ARG A 219 -19.96 8.44 2.31
C ARG A 219 -20.10 9.50 3.39
N ARG A 220 -18.99 9.86 4.03
CA ARG A 220 -18.91 10.89 5.07
C ARG A 220 -18.38 12.22 4.53
N CYS A 221 -17.94 12.21 3.27
CA CYS A 221 -17.91 13.38 2.42
C CYS A 221 -19.37 13.70 2.01
#